data_AF-A0A392PW70-F1
#
_entry.id   AF-A0A392PW70-F1
#
_cell.length_a   1.000
_cell.length_b   1.000
_cell.length_c   1.000
_cell.angle_alpha   90.00
_cell.angle_beta   90.00
_cell.angle_gamma   90.00
#
_symmetry.space_group_name_H-M   'P 1'
#
loop_
_entity.id
_entity.type
_entity.pdbx_description
1 polymer ?
#
loop_
_entity_poly.entity_id
_entity_poly.type
_entity_poly.pdbx_seq_one_letter_code
_entity_poly.pdbx_strand_id
1 'polypeptide(L)'
;DSIDARSGRQTERKARRVRAAGKAATNVVSFKFGSTGRKKRVRTQEVDYSDPLRYLRSTTRATRLLTASEEVKLKGLKEVIKKWNLEVYGEKDFKIKNLRKEIEQLDLKSEEVGLSEMEVLNRKNYFVELWRLLKSKDALRFQQSRANWLKQGDANTSYFHACVKRRGKCNAIKALRTDEGWVEGVHSIKTETV
;
A
#
# COMPACT_ATOMS: atom_id res chain seq x y z
N ASP A 1 9.14 33.77 26.07
CA ASP A 1 9.67 33.55 24.71
C ASP A 1 8.89 32.46 23.99
N SER A 2 8.15 32.84 22.95
CA SER A 2 7.28 31.94 22.17
C SER A 2 7.96 31.60 20.84
N ILE A 3 8.48 30.38 20.70
CA ILE A 3 9.10 29.90 19.46
C ILE A 3 8.00 29.33 18.56
N ASP A 4 7.58 30.09 17.56
CA ASP A 4 6.58 29.66 16.57
C ASP A 4 7.23 29.15 15.29
N ALA A 5 6.85 27.94 14.85
CA ALA A 5 7.33 27.31 13.61
C ALA A 5 6.21 27.18 12.55
N ARG A 6 6.45 27.68 11.34
CA ARG A 6 5.44 27.67 10.25
C ARG A 6 5.49 26.40 9.40
N SER A 7 4.42 25.60 9.41
CA SER A 7 4.24 24.46 8.48
C SER A 7 3.69 24.91 7.12
N GLY A 8 4.56 25.10 6.13
CA GLY A 8 4.23 25.50 4.74
C GLY A 8 3.55 24.43 3.84
N ARG A 9 2.82 23.47 4.43
CA ARG A 9 2.27 22.29 3.71
C ARG A 9 1.32 22.65 2.55
N GLN A 10 0.60 23.75 2.66
CA GLN A 10 -0.45 24.12 1.69
C GLN A 10 0.10 25.00 0.56
N THR A 11 0.99 25.93 0.90
CA THR A 11 1.66 26.82 -0.06
C THR A 11 2.61 26.05 -0.98
N GLU A 12 3.38 25.09 -0.43
CA GLU A 12 4.32 24.29 -1.23
C GLU A 12 3.61 23.40 -2.26
N ARG A 13 2.43 22.84 -1.90
CA ARG A 13 1.61 22.05 -2.82
C ARG A 13 1.05 22.88 -3.97
N LYS A 14 0.60 24.11 -3.70
CA LYS A 14 0.09 25.03 -4.74
C LYS A 14 1.22 25.47 -5.68
N ALA A 15 2.39 25.82 -5.14
CA ALA A 15 3.55 26.23 -5.92
C ALA A 15 4.15 25.11 -6.80
N ARG A 16 4.06 23.84 -6.38
CA ARG A 16 4.49 22.70 -7.21
C ARG A 16 3.57 22.46 -8.41
N ARG A 17 2.26 22.70 -8.27
CA ARG A 17 1.30 22.59 -9.39
C ARG A 17 1.54 23.65 -10.46
N VAL A 18 1.77 24.90 -10.04
CA VAL A 18 2.06 26.02 -10.96
C VAL A 18 3.36 25.79 -11.75
N ARG A 19 4.43 25.33 -11.07
CA ARG A 19 5.70 25.01 -11.73
C ARG A 19 5.63 23.82 -12.69
N ALA A 20 4.81 22.82 -12.39
CA ALA A 20 4.58 21.70 -13.29
C ALA A 20 3.80 22.12 -14.55
N ALA A 21 2.82 23.01 -14.41
CA ALA A 21 2.07 23.58 -15.53
C ALA A 21 2.98 24.41 -16.46
N GLY A 22 3.84 25.26 -15.90
CA GLY A 22 4.80 26.04 -16.70
C GLY A 22 5.84 25.19 -17.45
N LYS A 23 6.27 24.08 -16.86
CA LYS A 23 7.19 23.13 -17.53
C LYS A 23 6.52 22.29 -18.62
N ALA A 24 5.22 22.01 -18.48
CA ALA A 24 4.45 21.33 -19.51
C ALA A 24 4.18 22.24 -20.73
N ALA A 25 4.05 23.56 -20.51
CA ALA A 25 3.80 24.53 -21.57
C ALA A 25 5.05 24.89 -22.41
N THR A 26 6.26 24.66 -21.89
CA THR A 26 7.51 25.20 -22.49
C THR A 26 8.34 24.18 -23.26
N ASN A 27 7.97 22.89 -23.29
CA ASN A 27 8.68 21.83 -24.04
C ASN A 27 10.23 21.77 -23.86
N VAL A 28 10.78 22.35 -22.78
CA VAL A 28 12.22 22.29 -22.50
C VAL A 28 12.54 21.06 -21.65
N VAL A 29 13.02 20.01 -22.30
CA VAL A 29 13.64 18.85 -21.64
C VAL A 29 15.10 19.21 -21.33
N SER A 30 15.46 19.34 -20.05
CA SER A 30 16.87 19.45 -19.65
C SER A 30 17.52 18.07 -19.64
N PHE A 31 18.41 17.81 -20.60
CA PHE A 31 19.27 16.64 -20.62
C PHE A 31 20.37 16.78 -19.55
N LYS A 32 20.45 15.82 -18.62
CA LYS A 32 21.63 15.67 -17.77
C LYS A 32 22.50 14.54 -18.32
N PHE A 33 23.74 14.86 -18.64
CA PHE A 33 24.76 13.89 -19.05
C PHE A 33 25.12 13.01 -17.85
N GLY A 34 24.88 11.70 -17.95
CA GLY A 34 25.19 10.71 -16.93
C GLY A 34 25.91 9.53 -17.56
N SER A 35 27.13 9.28 -17.08
CA SER A 35 28.10 8.26 -17.46
C SER A 35 27.50 6.92 -17.97
N THR A 36 28.00 6.47 -19.12
CA THR A 36 27.66 5.22 -19.81
C THR A 36 28.28 4.01 -19.11
N GLY A 37 27.69 3.58 -17.99
CA GLY A 37 27.93 2.25 -17.47
C GLY A 37 27.29 1.19 -18.38
N ARG A 38 28.07 0.56 -19.25
CA ARG A 38 27.66 -0.61 -20.07
C ARG A 38 26.99 -1.66 -19.18
N LYS A 39 25.67 -1.83 -19.31
CA LYS A 39 24.95 -2.95 -18.71
C LYS A 39 25.26 -4.22 -19.50
N LYS A 40 26.12 -5.07 -18.92
CA LYS A 40 26.34 -6.46 -19.34
C LYS A 40 24.97 -7.16 -19.36
N ARG A 41 24.58 -7.67 -20.54
CA ARG A 41 23.35 -8.45 -20.71
C ARG A 41 23.57 -9.80 -20.03
N VAL A 42 22.98 -10.00 -18.84
CA VAL A 42 23.07 -11.26 -18.10
C VAL A 42 22.10 -12.26 -18.74
N ARG A 43 22.64 -13.44 -19.07
CA ARG A 43 21.95 -14.61 -19.65
C ARG A 43 20.98 -15.17 -18.60
N THR A 44 19.76 -15.49 -19.05
CA THR A 44 18.66 -16.19 -18.36
C THR A 44 18.95 -16.59 -16.90
N GLN A 45 18.41 -15.83 -15.95
CA GLN A 45 18.43 -16.16 -14.53
C GLN A 45 17.02 -16.25 -13.99
N GLU A 46 16.81 -17.26 -13.16
CA GLU A 46 15.58 -17.69 -12.51
C GLU A 46 14.81 -16.53 -11.87
N VAL A 47 13.49 -16.67 -11.85
CA VAL A 47 12.58 -15.70 -11.27
C VAL A 47 12.85 -15.60 -9.76
N ASP A 48 13.44 -14.48 -9.34
CA ASP A 48 13.61 -14.17 -7.92
C ASP A 48 12.25 -13.85 -7.28
N TYR A 49 11.66 -14.85 -6.60
CA TYR A 49 10.38 -14.74 -5.87
C TYR A 49 10.44 -13.80 -4.66
N SER A 50 11.62 -13.29 -4.30
CA SER A 50 11.80 -12.34 -3.19
C SER A 50 11.31 -10.93 -3.53
N ASP A 51 11.30 -10.55 -4.81
CA ASP A 51 10.70 -9.31 -5.29
C ASP A 51 9.86 -9.56 -6.57
N PRO A 52 8.61 -10.07 -6.41
CA PRO A 52 7.71 -10.37 -7.53
C PRO A 52 7.35 -9.14 -8.39
N LEU A 53 7.61 -7.93 -7.89
CA LEU A 53 7.28 -6.68 -8.56
C LEU A 53 8.50 -5.97 -9.16
N ARG A 54 9.67 -6.62 -9.17
CA ARG A 54 10.90 -6.04 -9.71
C ARG A 54 10.73 -5.61 -11.18
N TYR A 55 10.00 -6.41 -11.96
CA TYR A 55 9.67 -6.12 -13.36
C TYR A 55 8.77 -4.89 -13.51
N LEU A 56 7.84 -4.67 -12.57
CA LEU A 56 6.95 -3.51 -12.57
C LEU A 56 7.66 -2.22 -12.12
N ARG A 57 8.70 -2.32 -11.29
CA ARG A 57 9.55 -1.16 -10.92
C ARG A 57 10.43 -0.66 -12.05
N SER A 58 10.93 -1.56 -12.91
CA SER A 58 11.69 -1.15 -14.10
C SER A 58 10.84 -0.40 -15.12
N THR A 59 9.56 -0.74 -15.25
CA THR A 59 8.63 -0.09 -16.18
C THR A 59 8.08 1.24 -15.62
N THR A 60 7.97 1.36 -14.29
CA THR A 60 7.43 2.58 -13.64
C THR A 60 8.42 3.74 -13.51
N ARG A 61 9.71 3.58 -13.84
CA ARG A 61 10.69 4.69 -13.88
C ARG A 61 10.38 5.75 -14.95
N ALA A 62 9.48 5.48 -15.89
CA ALA A 62 9.07 6.37 -16.97
C ALA A 62 7.56 6.70 -16.96
N THR A 63 6.87 6.64 -15.83
CA THR A 63 5.43 6.94 -15.81
C THR A 63 5.19 8.44 -15.89
N ARG A 64 4.78 8.90 -17.09
CA ARG A 64 4.01 10.14 -17.24
C ARG A 64 2.86 10.11 -16.22
N LEU A 65 2.61 11.25 -15.56
CA LEU A 65 1.44 11.37 -14.70
C LEU A 65 0.18 11.05 -15.52
N LEU A 66 -0.78 10.37 -14.88
CA LEU A 66 -2.05 10.07 -15.52
C LEU A 66 -2.72 11.39 -15.97
N THR A 67 -3.29 11.37 -17.16
CA THR A 67 -4.17 12.44 -17.63
C THR A 67 -5.49 12.36 -16.88
N ALA A 68 -6.20 13.49 -16.77
CA ALA A 68 -7.47 13.55 -16.05
C ALA A 68 -8.51 12.53 -16.59
N SER A 69 -8.48 12.25 -17.89
CA SER A 69 -9.35 11.26 -18.51
C SER A 69 -8.97 9.82 -18.15
N GLU A 70 -7.67 9.50 -18.03
CA GLU A 70 -7.18 8.20 -17.57
C GLU A 70 -7.57 7.94 -16.11
N GLU A 71 -7.50 8.96 -15.25
CA GLU A 71 -7.92 8.84 -13.85
C GLU A 71 -9.42 8.55 -13.71
N VAL A 72 -10.27 9.21 -14.51
CA VAL A 72 -11.72 8.96 -14.52
C VAL A 72 -12.03 7.55 -15.00
N LYS A 73 -11.37 7.08 -16.06
CA LYS A 73 -11.54 5.71 -16.58
C LYS A 73 -11.13 4.65 -15.54
N LEU A 74 -10.00 4.85 -14.86
CA LEU A 74 -9.53 3.92 -13.82
C LEU A 74 -10.45 3.92 -12.58
N LYS A 75 -11.05 5.06 -12.23
CA LYS A 75 -12.09 5.12 -11.18
C LYS A 75 -13.32 4.31 -11.57
N GLY A 76 -13.80 4.42 -12.80
CA GLY A 76 -14.90 3.59 -13.30
C GLY A 76 -14.58 2.10 -13.22
N LEU A 77 -13.41 1.70 -13.73
CA LEU A 77 -12.94 0.31 -13.68
C LEU A 77 -12.84 -0.21 -12.24
N LYS A 78 -12.35 0.61 -11.30
CA LYS A 78 -12.25 0.25 -9.88
C LYS A 78 -13.60 -0.13 -9.28
N GLU A 79 -14.66 0.62 -9.56
CA GLU A 79 -15.98 0.31 -9.01
C GLU A 79 -16.58 -0.96 -9.63
N VAL A 80 -16.34 -1.21 -10.93
CA VAL A 80 -16.72 -2.48 -11.56
C VAL A 80 -15.99 -3.66 -10.92
N ILE A 81 -14.68 -3.54 -10.69
CA ILE A 81 -13.87 -4.60 -10.06
C ILE A 81 -14.33 -4.85 -8.62
N LYS A 82 -14.71 -3.80 -7.86
CA LYS A 82 -15.25 -3.97 -6.51
C LYS A 82 -16.58 -4.71 -6.52
N LYS A 83 -17.49 -4.35 -7.44
CA LYS A 83 -18.78 -5.03 -7.57
C LYS A 83 -18.58 -6.51 -7.92
N TRP A 84 -17.73 -6.79 -8.91
CA TRP A 84 -17.36 -8.15 -9.27
C TRP A 84 -16.72 -8.91 -8.08
N ASN A 85 -15.85 -8.24 -7.31
CA ASN A 85 -15.25 -8.86 -6.13
C ASN A 85 -16.31 -9.20 -5.07
N LEU A 86 -17.27 -8.30 -4.83
CA LEU A 86 -18.36 -8.55 -3.90
C LEU A 86 -19.26 -9.71 -4.38
N GLU A 87 -19.58 -9.76 -5.66
CA GLU A 87 -20.40 -10.83 -6.25
C GLU A 87 -19.67 -12.19 -6.16
N VAL A 88 -18.39 -12.24 -6.51
CA VAL A 88 -17.62 -13.50 -6.58
C VAL A 88 -17.04 -13.95 -5.24
N TYR A 89 -16.57 -13.02 -4.40
CA TYR A 89 -15.95 -13.34 -3.11
C TYR A 89 -16.89 -13.11 -1.93
N GLY A 90 -17.88 -12.22 -2.04
CA GLY A 90 -18.91 -12.04 -1.01
C GLY A 90 -19.79 -13.28 -0.87
N GLU A 91 -19.95 -14.07 -1.93
CA GLU A 91 -20.57 -15.40 -1.86
C GLU A 91 -19.85 -16.32 -0.86
N LYS A 92 -18.51 -16.26 -0.76
CA LYS A 92 -17.74 -17.10 0.17
C LYS A 92 -18.00 -16.73 1.63
N ASP A 93 -18.10 -15.43 1.93
CA ASP A 93 -18.42 -14.97 3.28
C ASP A 93 -19.86 -15.33 3.67
N PHE A 94 -20.80 -15.17 2.74
CA PHE A 94 -22.18 -15.63 2.92
C PHE A 94 -22.25 -17.15 3.12
N LYS A 95 -21.52 -17.93 2.33
CA LYS A 95 -21.42 -19.39 2.44
C LYS A 95 -20.81 -19.83 3.76
N ILE A 96 -19.77 -19.16 4.24
CA ILE A 96 -19.20 -19.40 5.58
C ILE A 96 -20.25 -19.15 6.66
N LYS A 97 -21.03 -18.06 6.55
CA LYS A 97 -22.09 -17.73 7.51
C LYS A 97 -23.19 -18.80 7.52
N ASN A 98 -23.62 -19.25 6.35
CA ASN A 98 -24.64 -20.29 6.24
C ASN A 98 -24.13 -21.62 6.79
N LEU A 99 -22.93 -22.06 6.42
CA LEU A 99 -22.35 -23.31 6.95
C LEU A 99 -22.24 -23.31 8.47
N ARG A 100 -21.88 -22.17 9.08
CA ARG A 100 -21.88 -22.04 10.55
C ARG A 100 -23.27 -22.21 11.15
N LYS A 101 -24.29 -21.62 10.51
CA LYS A 101 -25.69 -21.74 10.94
C LYS A 101 -26.21 -23.17 10.82
N GLU A 102 -25.94 -23.86 9.71
CA GLU A 102 -26.35 -25.26 9.51
C GLU A 102 -25.67 -26.19 10.53
N ILE A 103 -24.38 -25.97 10.83
CA ILE A 103 -23.68 -26.71 11.87
C ILE A 103 -24.30 -26.44 13.23
N GLU A 104 -24.55 -25.18 13.59
CA GLU A 104 -25.18 -24.79 14.86
C GLU A 104 -26.57 -25.44 15.03
N GLN A 105 -27.37 -25.50 13.97
CA GLN A 105 -28.67 -26.19 14.00
C GLN A 105 -28.54 -27.69 14.27
N LEU A 106 -27.54 -28.34 13.66
CA LEU A 106 -27.27 -29.76 13.93
C LEU A 106 -26.71 -29.98 15.35
N ASP A 107 -25.92 -29.05 15.87
CA ASP A 107 -25.38 -29.11 17.22
C ASP A 107 -26.52 -29.02 18.26
N LEU A 108 -27.42 -28.05 18.11
CA LEU A 108 -28.61 -27.91 18.96
C LEU A 108 -29.51 -29.14 18.89
N LYS A 109 -29.79 -29.64 17.68
CA LYS A 109 -30.59 -30.87 17.51
C LYS A 109 -29.93 -32.08 18.18
N SER A 110 -28.60 -32.16 18.14
CA SER A 110 -27.86 -33.25 18.77
C SER A 110 -28.01 -33.29 20.29
N GLU A 111 -28.18 -32.12 20.92
CA GLU A 111 -28.39 -31.98 22.36
C GLU A 111 -29.84 -32.32 22.76
N GLU A 112 -30.82 -31.98 21.92
CA GLU A 112 -32.24 -32.20 22.22
C GLU A 112 -32.68 -33.65 22.00
N VAL A 113 -32.41 -34.20 20.81
CA VAL A 113 -33.00 -35.47 20.34
C VAL A 113 -31.95 -36.44 19.81
N GLY A 114 -30.71 -35.98 19.63
CA GLY A 114 -29.68 -36.73 18.93
C GLY A 114 -29.76 -36.57 17.41
N LEU A 115 -28.74 -37.07 16.70
CA LEU A 115 -28.63 -36.98 15.24
C LEU A 115 -28.77 -38.35 14.58
N SER A 116 -29.41 -38.37 13.43
CA SER A 116 -29.35 -39.54 12.55
C SER A 116 -27.96 -39.69 11.92
N GLU A 117 -27.64 -40.89 11.44
CA GLU A 117 -26.35 -41.16 10.78
C GLU A 117 -26.11 -40.26 9.55
N MET A 118 -27.17 -39.96 8.80
CA MET A 118 -27.12 -39.03 7.66
C MET A 118 -26.80 -37.60 8.10
N GLU A 119 -27.37 -37.15 9.22
CA GLU A 119 -27.12 -35.81 9.76
C GLU A 119 -25.70 -35.68 10.34
N VAL A 120 -25.20 -36.75 10.96
CA VAL A 120 -23.79 -36.82 11.38
C VAL A 120 -22.86 -36.69 10.17
N LEU A 121 -23.18 -37.34 9.05
CA LEU A 121 -22.42 -37.23 7.81
C LEU A 121 -22.49 -35.81 7.23
N ASN A 122 -23.68 -35.20 7.20
CA ASN A 122 -23.85 -33.81 6.74
C ASN A 122 -23.06 -32.82 7.60
N ARG A 123 -23.11 -32.97 8.94
CA ARG A 123 -22.31 -32.16 9.87
C ARG A 123 -20.83 -32.23 9.53
N LYS A 124 -20.29 -33.44 9.32
CA LYS A 124 -18.89 -33.64 8.90
C LYS A 124 -18.59 -32.92 7.58
N ASN A 125 -19.46 -33.06 6.57
CA ASN A 125 -19.28 -32.40 5.28
C ASN A 125 -19.30 -30.87 5.39
N TYR A 126 -20.18 -30.31 6.22
CA TYR A 126 -20.22 -28.87 6.48
C TYR A 126 -18.94 -28.38 7.14
N PHE A 127 -18.39 -29.11 8.11
CA PHE A 127 -17.10 -28.76 8.71
C PHE A 127 -15.96 -28.78 7.70
N VAL A 128 -15.88 -29.81 6.85
CA VAL A 128 -14.84 -29.91 5.81
C VAL A 128 -14.91 -28.71 4.86
N GLU A 129 -16.10 -28.36 4.38
CA GLU A 129 -16.29 -27.22 3.48
C GLU A 129 -16.00 -25.88 4.18
N LEU A 130 -16.43 -25.73 5.44
CA LEU A 130 -16.14 -24.54 6.24
C LEU A 130 -14.64 -24.34 6.42
N TRP A 131 -13.91 -25.40 6.79
CA TRP A 131 -12.44 -25.36 6.93
C TRP A 131 -11.76 -24.99 5.61
N ARG A 132 -12.21 -25.55 4.49
CA ARG A 132 -11.69 -25.22 3.15
C ARG A 132 -11.84 -23.73 2.84
N LEU A 133 -13.01 -23.16 3.10
CA LEU A 133 -13.29 -21.74 2.84
C LEU A 133 -12.50 -20.81 3.76
N LEU A 134 -12.41 -21.14 5.06
CA LEU A 134 -11.62 -20.37 6.02
C LEU A 134 -10.14 -20.36 5.65
N LYS A 135 -9.57 -21.53 5.31
CA LYS A 135 -8.17 -21.64 4.89
C LYS A 135 -7.87 -20.83 3.62
N SER A 136 -8.78 -20.85 2.64
CA SER A 136 -8.65 -20.02 1.43
C SER A 136 -8.67 -18.51 1.76
N LYS A 137 -9.54 -18.09 2.69
CA LYS A 137 -9.66 -16.70 3.13
C LYS A 137 -8.42 -16.22 3.88
N ASP A 138 -7.85 -17.06 4.73
CA ASP A 138 -6.62 -16.72 5.46
C ASP A 138 -5.40 -16.67 4.53
N ALA A 139 -5.31 -17.55 3.54
CA ALA A 139 -4.28 -17.47 2.51
C ALA A 139 -4.36 -16.15 1.72
N LEU A 140 -5.58 -15.71 1.36
CA LEU A 140 -5.80 -14.42 0.69
C LEU A 140 -5.39 -13.25 1.58
N ARG A 141 -5.79 -13.25 2.86
CA ARG A 141 -5.39 -12.22 3.83
C ARG A 141 -3.87 -12.16 4.00
N PHE A 142 -3.23 -13.32 4.06
CA PHE A 142 -1.77 -13.40 4.13
C PHE A 142 -1.13 -12.75 2.90
N GLN A 143 -1.58 -13.09 1.68
CA GLN A 143 -1.08 -12.46 0.44
C GLN A 143 -1.31 -10.94 0.43
N GLN A 144 -2.50 -10.48 0.83
CA GLN A 144 -2.86 -9.06 0.86
C GLN A 144 -2.08 -8.27 1.92
N SER A 145 -1.75 -8.90 3.05
CA SER A 145 -1.03 -8.23 4.14
C SER A 145 0.37 -7.76 3.73
N ARG A 146 0.96 -8.38 2.68
CA ARG A 146 2.33 -8.10 2.22
C ARG A 146 3.31 -7.99 3.39
N ALA A 147 3.08 -8.80 4.43
CA ALA A 147 3.72 -8.69 5.74
C ALA A 147 5.17 -9.19 5.67
N ASN A 148 6.01 -8.44 4.99
CA ASN A 148 7.45 -8.70 4.92
C ASN A 148 8.13 -8.43 6.26
N TRP A 149 7.49 -7.67 7.16
CA TRP A 149 8.03 -7.37 8.48
C TRP A 149 8.23 -8.62 9.33
N LEU A 150 7.30 -9.60 9.26
CA LEU A 150 7.43 -10.85 10.02
C LEU A 150 8.57 -11.73 9.47
N LYS A 151 8.79 -11.67 8.15
CA LYS A 151 9.86 -12.42 7.47
C LYS A 151 11.24 -11.77 7.62
N GLN A 152 11.30 -10.45 7.73
CA GLN A 152 12.55 -9.69 7.79
C GLN A 152 12.93 -9.27 9.22
N GLY A 153 11.99 -9.24 10.17
CA GLY A 153 12.23 -8.75 11.53
C GLY A 153 12.93 -7.40 11.54
N ASP A 154 14.01 -7.31 12.34
CA ASP A 154 14.87 -6.13 12.43
C ASP A 154 15.74 -5.91 11.18
N ALA A 155 15.88 -6.91 10.30
CA ALA A 155 16.58 -6.77 9.03
C ALA A 155 15.76 -6.00 7.98
N ASN A 156 14.54 -5.54 8.30
CA ASN A 156 13.74 -4.67 7.43
C ASN A 156 14.25 -3.21 7.40
N THR A 157 15.53 -3.05 7.10
CA THR A 157 16.23 -1.76 7.03
C THR A 157 15.52 -0.78 6.11
N SER A 158 14.93 -1.25 5.00
CA SER A 158 14.19 -0.41 4.06
C SER A 158 12.98 0.30 4.70
N TYR A 159 12.24 -0.37 5.57
CA TYR A 159 11.10 0.19 6.30
C TYR A 159 11.57 1.20 7.34
N PHE A 160 12.56 0.85 8.15
CA PHE A 160 13.10 1.76 9.17
C PHE A 160 13.72 3.01 8.53
N HIS A 161 14.48 2.85 7.44
CA HIS A 161 14.99 3.99 6.67
C HIS A 161 13.86 4.84 6.05
N ALA A 162 12.76 4.24 5.57
CA ALA A 162 11.61 4.99 5.09
C ALA A 162 10.93 5.78 6.23
N CYS A 163 10.78 5.18 7.41
CA CYS A 163 10.26 5.83 8.61
C CYS A 163 11.15 7.00 9.05
N VAL A 164 12.48 6.81 9.11
CA VAL A 164 13.46 7.87 9.42
C VAL A 164 13.40 8.99 8.38
N LYS A 165 13.39 8.67 7.08
CA LYS A 165 13.24 9.68 6.02
C LYS A 165 11.94 10.47 6.13
N ARG A 166 10.84 9.82 6.50
CA ARG A 166 9.55 10.49 6.73
C ARG A 166 9.62 11.41 7.94
N ARG A 167 10.16 10.93 9.07
CA ARG A 167 10.37 11.75 10.27
C ARG A 167 11.26 12.95 9.98
N GLY A 168 12.39 12.75 9.29
CA GLY A 168 13.27 13.83 8.86
C GLY A 168 12.57 14.86 7.96
N LYS A 169 11.68 14.44 7.06
CA LYS A 169 10.85 15.37 6.26
C LYS A 169 9.80 16.11 7.08
N CYS A 170 9.19 15.45 8.07
CA CYS A 170 8.14 16.05 8.91
C CYS A 170 8.72 17.01 9.95
N ASN A 171 9.90 16.70 10.47
CA ASN A 171 10.55 17.45 11.54
C ASN A 171 11.61 18.42 11.00
N ALA A 172 11.72 18.57 9.67
CA ALA A 172 12.61 19.55 9.07
C ALA A 172 12.14 20.97 9.42
N ILE A 173 12.89 21.64 10.29
CA ILE A 173 12.73 23.06 10.57
C ILE A 173 13.24 23.81 9.35
N LYS A 174 12.33 24.52 8.68
CA LYS A 174 12.63 25.25 7.42
C LYS A 174 12.95 26.73 7.64
N ALA A 175 12.45 27.29 8.74
CA ALA A 175 12.62 28.68 9.11
C ALA A 175 12.53 28.80 10.63
N LEU A 176 13.31 29.71 11.20
CA LEU A 176 13.22 30.14 12.59
C LEU A 176 12.74 31.58 12.64
N ARG A 177 12.05 31.95 13.73
CA ARG A 177 11.61 33.34 13.96
C ARG A 177 12.50 33.93 15.05
N THR A 178 13.20 35.00 14.70
CA THR A 178 14.02 35.84 15.57
C THR A 178 13.35 37.20 15.74
N ASP A 179 13.83 38.02 16.66
CA ASP A 179 13.36 39.39 16.89
C ASP A 179 13.48 40.28 15.63
N GLU A 180 14.44 40.00 14.75
CA GLU A 180 14.65 40.72 13.48
C GLU A 180 13.82 40.17 12.29
N GLY A 181 13.09 39.07 12.48
CA GLY A 181 12.24 38.47 11.45
C GLY A 181 12.44 36.97 11.24
N TRP A 182 12.03 36.47 10.07
CA TRP A 182 12.14 35.05 9.72
C TRP A 182 13.49 34.74 9.09
N VAL A 183 14.25 33.84 9.71
CA VAL A 183 15.52 33.32 9.21
C VAL A 183 15.27 32.02 8.46
N GLU A 184 15.57 32.01 7.15
CA GLU A 184 15.45 30.84 6.28
C GLU A 184 16.83 30.36 5.82
N GLY A 185 17.00 29.03 5.70
CA GLY A 185 18.23 28.42 5.18
C GLY A 185 19.05 27.71 6.25
N VAL A 186 19.66 26.58 5.85
CA VAL A 186 20.33 25.65 6.79
C VAL A 186 21.52 26.30 7.51
N HIS A 187 22.22 27.24 6.87
CA HIS A 187 23.38 27.90 7.49
C HIS A 187 22.94 28.96 8.50
N SER A 188 22.03 29.86 8.09
CA SER A 188 21.50 30.93 8.94
C SER A 188 20.72 30.42 10.15
N ILE A 189 19.97 29.33 9.98
CA ILE A 189 19.28 28.64 11.09
C ILE A 189 20.29 28.05 12.08
N LYS A 190 21.43 27.54 11.61
CA LYS A 190 22.45 26.95 12.50
C LYS A 190 23.20 28.01 13.30
N THR A 191 23.53 29.14 12.68
CA THR A 191 24.23 30.24 13.35
C THR A 191 23.38 30.92 14.43
N GLU A 192 22.06 30.90 14.26
CA GLU A 192 21.11 31.46 15.25
C GLU A 192 20.85 30.52 16.43
N THR A 193 21.11 29.22 16.27
CA THR A 193 20.85 28.19 17.29
C THR A 193 22.07 27.77 18.13
N VAL A 194 23.27 28.23 17.76
CA VAL A 194 24.54 27.96 18.46
C VAL A 194 24.84 29.12 19.39
#